data_AF-W6MTE8-F1
#
_entry.id   AF-W6MTE8-F1
#
_cell.length_a   1.000
_cell.length_b   1.000
_cell.length_c   1.000
_cell.angle_alpha   90.00
_cell.angle_beta   90.00
_cell.angle_gamma   90.00
#
_symmetry.space_group_name_H-M   'P 1'
#
loop_
_entity.id
_entity.type
_entity.pdbx_description
1 polymer ?
#
loop_
_entity_poly.entity_id
_entity_poly.type
_entity_poly.pdbx_seq_one_letter_code
_entity_poly.pdbx_strand_id
1 'polypeptide(L)'
;MKSTPSLSVIIDPSAFLGGIAVIKKWKSDKVKLVIPEYTLQELDHQKKSRTLTGYNARESVRFIGQALKIPGFLTTQNPKDPGPRWEKCPNFRVRNPTESELVGIIESENRHATSSKLPVTFSEDKALVMKELFNLEENEAGKSNQRYNAKVPSRLKSMLRFCIQKIHIEKTKGNWWILCEDPISTAWYRCFGFQVMSVLETEAYLRNGDCSLEMPSQTSVQHQSFKDVTYESRGRGELWTS
;
A
#
# COMPACT_ATOMS: atom_id res chain seq x y z
N MET A 1 -26.56 18.20 -12.42
CA MET A 1 -26.05 17.08 -11.60
C MET A 1 -24.53 17.05 -11.73
N LYS A 2 -23.76 17.12 -10.64
CA LYS A 2 -22.29 17.01 -10.72
C LYS A 2 -21.95 15.54 -10.99
N SER A 3 -21.29 15.27 -12.12
CA SER A 3 -20.71 13.96 -12.44
C SER A 3 -19.83 13.52 -11.27
N THR A 4 -20.12 12.37 -10.67
CA THR A 4 -19.21 11.76 -9.70
C THR A 4 -17.94 11.33 -10.44
N PRO A 5 -16.74 11.60 -9.89
CA PRO A 5 -15.50 11.20 -10.53
C PRO A 5 -15.48 9.68 -10.73
N SER A 6 -15.04 9.24 -11.91
CA SER A 6 -15.07 7.82 -12.32
C SER A 6 -14.06 6.96 -11.56
N LEU A 7 -13.08 7.56 -10.89
CA LEU A 7 -12.04 6.87 -10.14
C LEU A 7 -11.76 7.53 -8.79
N SER A 8 -11.72 6.74 -7.72
CA SER A 8 -11.30 7.17 -6.38
C SER A 8 -9.98 6.51 -6.00
N VAL A 9 -8.98 7.33 -5.68
CA VAL A 9 -7.60 6.88 -5.54
C VAL A 9 -7.02 7.33 -4.20
N ILE A 10 -6.40 6.41 -3.47
CA ILE A 10 -5.59 6.68 -2.29
C ILE A 10 -4.13 6.80 -2.73
N ILE A 11 -3.46 7.91 -2.40
CA ILE A 11 -2.11 8.18 -2.89
C ILE A 11 -1.05 7.74 -1.88
N ASP A 12 -0.20 6.79 -2.27
CA ASP A 12 1.04 6.45 -1.57
C ASP A 12 2.14 7.51 -1.83
N PRO A 13 3.07 7.76 -0.89
CA PRO A 13 4.17 8.69 -1.12
C PRO A 13 4.95 8.42 -2.42
N SER A 14 5.22 7.14 -2.74
CA SER A 14 6.00 6.75 -3.92
C SER A 14 5.41 7.27 -5.23
N ALA A 15 4.07 7.32 -5.35
CA ALA A 15 3.41 7.84 -6.53
C ALA A 15 3.65 9.34 -6.76
N PHE A 16 3.72 10.11 -5.68
CA PHE A 16 4.10 11.53 -5.77
C PHE A 16 5.59 11.69 -6.07
N LEU A 17 6.44 10.90 -5.42
CA LEU A 17 7.88 10.98 -5.61
C LEU A 17 8.32 10.54 -7.01
N GLY A 18 7.63 9.58 -7.64
CA GLY A 18 7.93 9.09 -8.99
C GLY A 18 7.12 9.76 -10.11
N GLY A 19 5.90 10.21 -9.83
CA GLY A 19 4.90 10.52 -10.87
C GLY A 19 4.23 11.88 -10.80
N ILE A 20 4.68 12.81 -9.94
CA ILE A 20 4.02 14.12 -9.76
C ILE A 20 3.78 14.90 -11.06
N ALA A 21 4.71 14.83 -12.03
CA ALA A 21 4.56 15.52 -13.31
C ALA A 21 3.37 15.02 -14.14
N VAL A 22 3.00 13.75 -13.99
CA VAL A 22 1.83 13.15 -14.64
C VAL A 22 0.57 13.46 -13.83
N ILE A 23 0.61 13.26 -12.51
CA ILE A 23 -0.53 13.50 -11.61
C ILE A 23 -1.04 14.95 -11.72
N LYS A 24 -0.16 15.93 -11.90
CA LYS A 24 -0.53 17.35 -12.11
C LYS A 24 -1.42 17.59 -13.33
N LYS A 25 -1.42 16.68 -14.32
CA LYS A 25 -2.22 16.79 -15.55
C LYS A 25 -3.64 16.25 -15.37
N TRP A 26 -3.91 15.55 -14.27
CA TRP A 26 -5.22 14.96 -14.00
C TRP A 26 -6.25 16.01 -13.66
N LYS A 27 -7.50 15.75 -14.08
CA LYS A 27 -8.63 16.66 -13.91
C LYS A 27 -9.62 16.13 -12.87
N SER A 28 -10.26 17.06 -12.17
CA SER A 28 -11.14 16.79 -11.03
C SER A 28 -12.48 16.14 -11.38
N ASP A 29 -12.88 16.20 -12.65
CA ASP A 29 -14.06 15.53 -13.18
C ASP A 29 -13.85 14.02 -13.37
N LYS A 30 -12.60 13.56 -13.50
CA LYS A 30 -12.26 12.15 -13.75
C LYS A 30 -11.77 11.42 -12.51
N VAL A 31 -10.99 12.07 -11.66
CA VAL A 31 -10.35 11.40 -10.52
C VAL A 31 -10.55 12.19 -9.22
N LYS A 32 -10.80 11.44 -8.15
CA LYS A 32 -10.77 11.93 -6.77
C LYS A 32 -9.54 11.38 -6.06
N LEU A 33 -8.68 12.28 -5.59
CA LEU A 33 -7.48 11.96 -4.85
C LEU A 33 -7.75 12.04 -3.35
N VAL A 34 -7.34 11.00 -2.63
CA VAL A 34 -7.37 10.96 -1.18
C VAL A 34 -5.95 10.81 -0.66
N ILE A 35 -5.56 11.74 0.21
CA ILE A 35 -4.21 11.78 0.76
C ILE A 35 -4.24 11.34 2.23
N PRO A 36 -3.70 10.16 2.55
CA PRO A 36 -3.44 9.73 3.91
C PRO A 36 -2.50 10.69 4.64
N GLU A 37 -2.66 10.80 5.96
CA GLU A 37 -1.75 11.58 6.81
C GLU A 37 -0.30 11.08 6.69
N TYR A 38 -0.13 9.76 6.60
CA TYR A 38 1.17 9.12 6.35
C TYR A 38 1.87 9.70 5.11
N THR A 39 1.13 9.89 4.02
CA THR A 39 1.67 10.44 2.76
C THR A 39 2.18 11.86 2.95
N LEU A 40 1.46 12.69 3.71
CA LEU A 40 1.91 14.05 4.01
C LEU A 40 3.20 14.03 4.83
N GLN A 41 3.27 13.19 5.86
CA GLN A 41 4.45 13.09 6.74
C GLN A 41 5.69 12.63 5.97
N GLU A 42 5.55 11.66 5.09
CA GLU A 42 6.68 11.17 4.29
C GLU A 42 7.14 12.23 3.28
N LEU A 43 6.24 12.94 2.61
CA LEU A 43 6.61 14.06 1.74
C LEU A 43 7.31 15.19 2.53
N ASP A 44 6.87 15.46 3.76
CA ASP A 44 7.48 16.46 4.63
C ASP A 44 8.86 16.06 5.16
N HIS A 45 9.11 14.77 5.28
CA HIS A 45 10.44 14.24 5.55
C HIS A 45 11.33 14.39 4.30
N GLN A 46 10.86 13.89 3.15
CA GLN A 46 11.62 13.84 1.90
C GLN A 46 11.94 15.22 1.32
N LYS A 47 11.09 16.24 1.52
CA LYS A 47 11.32 17.61 1.00
C LYS A 47 12.61 18.27 1.48
N LYS A 48 13.18 17.77 2.60
CA LYS A 48 14.45 18.24 3.18
C LYS A 48 15.67 17.79 2.35
N SER A 49 15.53 16.73 1.57
CA SER A 49 16.60 16.22 0.71
C SER A 49 16.86 17.13 -0.50
N ARG A 50 18.12 17.18 -0.94
CA ARG A 50 18.54 17.92 -2.16
C ARG A 50 18.48 17.07 -3.44
N THR A 51 18.05 15.81 -3.33
CA THR A 51 17.91 14.88 -4.45
C THR A 51 16.71 15.21 -5.33
N LEU A 52 16.58 14.50 -6.46
CA LEU A 52 15.39 14.53 -7.30
C LEU A 52 14.13 14.15 -6.50
N THR A 53 14.23 13.15 -5.63
CA THR A 53 13.16 12.75 -4.70
C THR A 53 12.74 13.92 -3.81
N GLY A 54 13.70 14.67 -3.25
CA GLY A 54 13.40 15.86 -2.46
C GLY A 54 12.78 17.00 -3.28
N TYR A 55 13.18 17.17 -4.53
CA TYR A 55 12.53 18.11 -5.46
C TYR A 55 11.08 17.72 -5.73
N ASN A 56 10.84 16.45 -6.07
CA ASN A 56 9.50 15.93 -6.32
C ASN A 56 8.61 16.02 -5.07
N ALA A 57 9.16 15.81 -3.88
CA ALA A 57 8.45 15.99 -2.62
C ALA A 57 8.00 17.46 -2.43
N ARG A 58 8.89 18.44 -2.66
CA ARG A 58 8.54 19.88 -2.61
C ARG A 58 7.44 20.23 -3.60
N GLU A 59 7.56 19.74 -4.84
CA GLU A 59 6.56 19.95 -5.88
C GLU A 59 5.22 19.29 -5.55
N SER A 60 5.24 18.13 -4.91
CA SER A 60 4.04 17.42 -4.48
C SER A 60 3.32 18.18 -3.37
N VAL A 61 4.04 18.67 -2.35
CA VAL A 61 3.44 19.49 -1.28
C VAL A 61 2.81 20.77 -1.85
N ARG A 62 3.49 21.45 -2.79
CA ARG A 62 2.93 22.63 -3.48
C ARG A 62 1.65 22.28 -4.24
N PHE A 63 1.67 21.20 -5.01
CA PHE A 63 0.51 20.72 -5.74
C PHE A 63 -0.66 20.41 -4.81
N ILE A 64 -0.43 19.70 -3.69
CA ILE A 64 -1.46 19.38 -2.70
C ILE A 64 -2.11 20.65 -2.17
N GLY A 65 -1.31 21.66 -1.78
CA GLY A 65 -1.83 22.93 -1.29
C GLY A 65 -2.68 23.70 -2.30
N GLN A 66 -2.38 23.57 -3.61
CA GLN A 66 -3.20 24.15 -4.68
C GLN A 66 -4.46 23.32 -4.94
N ALA A 67 -4.33 21.99 -5.02
CA ALA A 67 -5.39 21.06 -5.32
C ALA A 67 -6.46 20.99 -4.22
N LEU A 68 -6.10 21.20 -2.96
CA LEU A 68 -7.05 21.34 -1.84
C LEU A 68 -8.07 22.47 -2.03
N LYS A 69 -7.71 23.49 -2.81
CA LYS A 69 -8.62 24.62 -3.13
C LYS A 69 -9.68 24.24 -4.16
N ILE A 70 -9.54 23.10 -4.83
CA ILE A 70 -10.46 22.60 -5.86
C ILE A 70 -11.44 21.62 -5.20
N PRO A 71 -12.71 22.01 -4.98
CA PRO A 71 -13.66 21.16 -4.26
C PRO A 71 -13.89 19.83 -4.96
N GLY A 72 -13.75 18.74 -4.21
CA GLY A 72 -14.00 17.38 -4.69
C GLY A 72 -12.84 16.72 -5.46
N PHE A 73 -11.78 17.46 -5.81
CA PHE A 73 -10.62 16.90 -6.50
C PHE A 73 -9.71 16.14 -5.54
N LEU A 74 -9.33 16.79 -4.43
CA LEU A 74 -8.38 16.25 -3.47
C LEU A 74 -8.90 16.45 -2.06
N THR A 75 -8.82 15.40 -1.24
CA THR A 75 -9.19 15.44 0.17
C THR A 75 -8.11 14.76 1.01
N THR A 76 -7.81 15.31 2.18
CA THR A 76 -6.91 14.65 3.15
C THR A 76 -7.70 13.73 4.09
N GLN A 77 -6.98 12.82 4.74
CA GLN A 77 -7.52 12.03 5.84
C GLN A 77 -8.15 12.92 6.92
N ASN A 78 -9.33 12.52 7.41
CA ASN A 78 -9.96 13.17 8.55
C ASN A 78 -9.20 12.76 9.84
N PRO A 79 -8.70 13.71 10.64
CA PRO A 79 -8.02 13.40 11.90
C PRO A 79 -8.89 12.65 12.91
N LYS A 80 -10.23 12.77 12.80
CA LYS A 80 -11.18 12.08 13.67
C LYS A 80 -11.35 10.59 13.34
N ASP A 81 -10.90 10.16 12.16
CA ASP A 81 -11.04 8.80 11.65
C ASP A 81 -9.65 8.19 11.34
N PRO A 82 -8.82 7.90 12.37
CA PRO A 82 -7.48 7.35 12.18
C PRO A 82 -7.45 5.88 11.71
N GLY A 83 -8.63 5.28 11.56
CA GLY A 83 -8.79 3.86 11.25
C GLY A 83 -8.66 2.94 12.47
N PRO A 84 -8.79 1.62 12.25
CA PRO A 84 -8.78 0.64 13.32
C PRO A 84 -7.41 0.61 14.01
N ARG A 85 -7.40 0.13 15.26
CA ARG A 85 -6.12 -0.15 15.95
C ARG A 85 -5.35 -1.24 15.20
N TRP A 86 -4.03 -1.17 15.20
CA TRP A 86 -3.19 -2.06 14.41
C TRP A 86 -3.43 -3.54 14.74
N GLU A 87 -3.73 -3.87 16.00
CA GLU A 87 -3.97 -5.23 16.47
C GLU A 87 -5.16 -5.90 15.75
N LYS A 88 -6.10 -5.10 15.25
CA LYS A 88 -7.26 -5.59 14.47
C LYS A 88 -7.00 -5.64 12.96
N CYS A 89 -5.97 -4.96 12.48
CA CYS A 89 -5.64 -4.87 11.05
C CYS A 89 -5.25 -6.22 10.42
N PRO A 90 -4.50 -7.11 11.09
CA PRO A 90 -4.21 -8.45 10.61
C PRO A 90 -5.42 -9.25 10.13
N ASN A 91 -6.61 -9.02 10.68
CA ASN A 91 -7.83 -9.74 10.33
C ASN A 91 -8.35 -9.42 8.92
N PHE A 92 -7.88 -8.31 8.33
CA PHE A 92 -8.22 -7.92 6.95
C PHE A 92 -7.20 -8.45 5.94
N ARG A 93 -6.16 -9.15 6.40
CA ARG A 93 -5.10 -9.65 5.56
C ARG A 93 -5.53 -10.95 4.88
N VAL A 94 -5.34 -11.02 3.56
CA VAL A 94 -5.67 -12.20 2.75
C VAL A 94 -4.54 -13.22 2.77
N ARG A 95 -3.28 -12.76 2.72
CA ARG A 95 -2.09 -13.61 2.79
C ARG A 95 -0.91 -12.90 3.46
N ASN A 96 0.12 -13.64 3.80
CA ASN A 96 1.42 -13.08 4.22
C ASN A 96 2.43 -13.20 3.08
N PRO A 97 3.21 -12.15 2.80
CA PRO A 97 4.37 -12.30 1.94
C PRO A 97 5.46 -13.05 2.70
N THR A 98 6.18 -13.93 2.00
CA THR A 98 7.36 -14.57 2.58
C THR A 98 8.56 -13.63 2.49
N GLU A 99 9.53 -13.83 3.38
CA GLU A 99 10.78 -13.08 3.32
C GLU A 99 11.48 -13.21 1.96
N SER A 100 11.51 -14.41 1.40
CA SER A 100 12.09 -14.67 0.07
C SER A 100 11.36 -13.95 -1.06
N GLU A 101 10.04 -13.74 -0.95
CA GLU A 101 9.26 -12.98 -1.94
C GLU A 101 9.70 -11.51 -1.94
N LEU A 102 9.83 -10.92 -0.76
CA LEU A 102 10.26 -9.52 -0.63
C LEU A 102 11.72 -9.32 -1.06
N VAL A 103 12.62 -10.26 -0.72
CA VAL A 103 14.00 -10.22 -1.21
C VAL A 103 14.05 -10.33 -2.73
N GLY A 104 13.27 -11.24 -3.32
CA GLY A 104 13.19 -11.41 -4.78
C GLY A 104 12.77 -10.12 -5.50
N ILE A 105 11.84 -9.36 -4.92
CA ILE A 105 11.41 -8.05 -5.44
C ILE A 105 12.57 -7.05 -5.37
N ILE A 106 13.27 -6.96 -4.24
CA ILE A 106 14.42 -6.05 -4.09
C ILE A 106 15.51 -6.38 -5.10
N GLU A 107 15.81 -7.65 -5.29
CA GLU A 107 16.81 -8.10 -6.25
C GLU A 107 16.40 -7.79 -7.70
N SER A 108 15.13 -7.96 -8.06
CA SER A 108 14.66 -7.61 -9.40
C SER A 108 14.80 -6.12 -9.67
N GLU A 109 14.46 -5.26 -8.72
CA GLU A 109 14.60 -3.80 -8.87
C GLU A 109 16.06 -3.41 -9.11
N ASN A 110 16.99 -4.02 -8.39
CA ASN A 110 18.42 -3.74 -8.56
C ASN A 110 18.97 -4.14 -9.93
N ARG A 111 18.50 -5.27 -10.49
CA ARG A 111 18.91 -5.73 -11.83
C ARG A 111 18.46 -4.76 -12.93
N HIS A 112 17.27 -4.16 -12.79
CA HIS A 112 16.77 -3.19 -13.77
C HIS A 112 17.46 -1.82 -13.62
N ALA A 113 17.77 -1.40 -12.38
CA ALA A 113 18.47 -0.14 -12.12
C ALA A 113 19.91 -0.10 -12.67
N THR A 114 20.58 -1.25 -12.82
CA THR A 114 21.94 -1.31 -13.40
C THR A 114 21.96 -1.21 -14.94
N SER A 115 20.82 -1.40 -15.60
CA SER A 115 20.68 -1.28 -17.06
C SER A 115 20.29 0.13 -17.52
N SER A 116 19.51 0.85 -16.71
CA SER A 116 19.14 2.25 -16.96
C SER A 116 20.13 3.21 -16.30
N LYS A 117 20.83 4.06 -17.07
CA LYS A 117 21.68 5.16 -16.58
C LYS A 117 20.90 6.31 -15.89
N LEU A 118 19.78 6.03 -15.23
CA LEU A 118 19.01 7.01 -14.47
C LEU A 118 18.93 6.59 -13.00
N PRO A 119 19.26 7.49 -12.05
CA PRO A 119 19.27 7.15 -10.64
C PRO A 119 17.84 7.09 -10.11
N VAL A 120 17.29 5.88 -9.97
CA VAL A 120 16.08 5.64 -9.16
C VAL A 120 16.51 5.69 -7.70
N THR A 121 16.46 6.87 -7.10
CA THR A 121 16.85 7.10 -5.70
C THR A 121 15.66 6.93 -4.75
N PHE A 122 15.44 5.71 -4.30
CA PHE A 122 15.08 5.40 -2.91
C PHE A 122 16.35 4.97 -2.13
N SER A 123 17.47 5.66 -2.41
CA SER A 123 18.81 5.32 -1.93
C SER A 123 19.18 6.03 -0.63
N GLU A 124 18.29 6.03 0.35
CA GLU A 124 18.69 6.23 1.75
C GLU A 124 18.30 4.96 2.51
N ASP A 125 19.35 4.15 2.72
CA ASP A 125 19.49 2.94 3.53
C ASP A 125 18.69 1.69 3.16
N LYS A 126 19.11 1.02 2.07
CA LYS A 126 18.81 -0.41 1.81
C LYS A 126 19.04 -1.28 3.05
N ALA A 127 20.10 -0.99 3.81
CA ALA A 127 20.40 -1.70 5.05
C ALA A 127 19.36 -1.43 6.14
N LEU A 128 18.82 -0.21 6.24
CA LEU A 128 17.77 0.14 7.19
C LEU A 128 16.43 -0.50 6.80
N VAL A 129 16.08 -0.50 5.51
CA VAL A 129 14.87 -1.17 5.01
C VAL A 129 14.95 -2.68 5.20
N MET A 130 16.09 -3.31 4.90
CA MET A 130 16.31 -4.73 5.21
C MET A 130 16.25 -4.97 6.72
N LYS A 131 16.90 -4.13 7.54
CA LYS A 131 16.87 -4.26 9.00
C LYS A 131 15.45 -4.10 9.58
N GLU A 132 14.64 -3.20 9.02
CA GLU A 132 13.25 -2.97 9.43
C GLU A 132 12.30 -4.06 8.92
N LEU A 133 12.54 -4.62 7.74
CA LEU A 133 11.75 -5.72 7.16
C LEU A 133 12.02 -7.06 7.83
N PHE A 134 13.30 -7.36 8.10
CA PHE A 134 13.75 -8.66 8.60
C PHE A 134 13.93 -8.68 10.11
N ASN A 135 13.82 -7.54 10.78
CA ASN A 135 13.90 -7.44 12.23
C ASN A 135 15.09 -8.26 12.77
N LEU A 136 16.23 -8.21 12.04
CA LEU A 136 17.45 -8.97 12.30
C LEU A 136 18.03 -8.45 13.60
N GLU A 137 17.48 -8.92 14.72
CA GLU A 137 18.28 -9.08 15.92
C GLU A 137 19.35 -10.11 15.54
N GLU A 138 20.62 -9.71 15.66
CA GLU A 138 21.77 -10.59 15.53
C GLU A 138 21.70 -11.67 16.61
N ASN A 139 20.83 -12.68 16.47
CA ASN A 139 20.84 -13.86 17.33
C ASN A 139 20.23 -15.05 16.58
N GLU A 140 20.92 -16.19 16.75
CA GLU A 140 20.56 -17.53 16.28
C GLU A 140 20.91 -17.84 14.81
N ALA A 141 22.21 -17.86 14.52
CA ALA A 141 22.77 -18.73 13.50
C ALA A 141 22.48 -20.20 13.89
N GLY A 142 21.33 -20.73 13.48
CA GLY A 142 21.04 -22.14 13.71
C GLY A 142 19.59 -22.56 13.49
N LYS A 143 19.37 -23.26 12.37
CA LYS A 143 18.34 -24.29 12.12
C LYS A 143 17.00 -23.87 11.46
N SER A 144 16.74 -24.65 10.40
CA SER A 144 15.47 -25.00 9.76
C SER A 144 15.05 -24.16 8.54
N ASN A 145 14.74 -24.88 7.45
CA ASN A 145 14.10 -24.41 6.21
C ASN A 145 12.65 -23.96 6.45
N GLN A 146 12.40 -23.15 7.47
CA GLN A 146 11.10 -22.52 7.68
C GLN A 146 11.05 -21.24 6.86
N ARG A 147 10.10 -21.14 5.94
CA ARG A 147 9.80 -19.88 5.26
C ARG A 147 9.24 -18.92 6.31
N TYR A 148 10.07 -18.03 6.82
CA TYR A 148 9.63 -17.03 7.77
C TYR A 148 8.66 -16.05 7.08
N ASN A 149 7.55 -15.77 7.78
CA ASN A 149 6.60 -14.75 7.34
C ASN A 149 7.21 -13.38 7.58
N ALA A 150 7.23 -12.53 6.56
CA ALA A 150 7.74 -11.18 6.72
C ALA A 150 6.87 -10.37 7.71
N LYS A 151 7.50 -9.45 8.43
CA LYS A 151 6.80 -8.51 9.31
C LYS A 151 6.49 -7.23 8.53
N VAL A 152 5.30 -6.66 8.76
CA VAL A 152 4.91 -5.38 8.16
C VAL A 152 5.79 -4.26 8.72
N PRO A 153 6.48 -3.47 7.87
CA PRO A 153 7.27 -2.32 8.30
C PRO A 153 6.45 -1.34 9.14
N SER A 154 7.06 -0.76 10.17
CA SER A 154 6.38 0.13 11.10
C SER A 154 5.74 1.31 10.38
N ARG A 155 6.46 1.87 9.40
CA ARG A 155 6.05 3.02 8.59
C ARG A 155 4.81 2.71 7.74
N LEU A 156 4.70 1.49 7.21
CA LEU A 156 3.59 1.08 6.36
C LEU A 156 2.29 0.80 7.14
N LYS A 157 2.37 0.55 8.46
CA LYS A 157 1.20 0.28 9.30
C LYS A 157 0.19 1.42 9.26
N SER A 158 0.65 2.66 9.31
CA SER A 158 -0.22 3.85 9.26
C SER A 158 -1.01 3.93 7.96
N MET A 159 -0.34 3.63 6.84
CA MET A 159 -0.94 3.62 5.52
C MET A 159 -1.97 2.48 5.35
N LEU A 160 -1.61 1.28 5.79
CA LEU A 160 -2.52 0.13 5.78
C LEU A 160 -3.76 0.37 6.64
N ARG A 161 -3.60 0.95 7.85
CA ARG A 161 -4.74 1.32 8.71
C ARG A 161 -5.71 2.25 8.00
N PHE A 162 -5.18 3.25 7.31
CA PHE A 162 -6.00 4.17 6.52
C PHE A 162 -6.73 3.46 5.38
N CYS A 163 -6.03 2.61 4.63
CA CYS A 163 -6.63 1.84 3.54
C CYS A 163 -7.75 0.91 4.06
N ILE A 164 -7.52 0.20 5.17
CA ILE A 164 -8.53 -0.64 5.82
C ILE A 164 -9.76 0.19 6.22
N GLN A 165 -9.53 1.35 6.83
CA GLN A 165 -10.62 2.24 7.23
C GLN A 165 -11.48 2.65 6.03
N LYS A 166 -10.84 3.14 4.97
CA LYS A 166 -11.54 3.64 3.77
C LYS A 166 -12.25 2.54 2.98
N ILE A 167 -11.56 1.42 2.77
CA ILE A 167 -12.00 0.36 1.86
C ILE A 167 -12.93 -0.62 2.56
N HIS A 168 -12.60 -1.07 3.77
CA HIS A 168 -13.37 -2.13 4.44
C HIS A 168 -14.39 -1.62 5.46
N ILE A 169 -14.10 -0.54 6.19
CA ILE A 169 -14.93 -0.10 7.32
C ILE A 169 -15.96 0.93 6.90
N GLU A 170 -15.55 1.98 6.19
CA GLU A 170 -16.48 3.05 5.75
C GLU A 170 -17.49 2.56 4.71
N LYS A 171 -17.25 1.38 4.10
CA LYS A 171 -18.10 0.76 3.06
C LYS A 171 -18.57 1.78 2.02
N THR A 172 -17.69 2.72 1.68
CA THR A 172 -18.03 3.76 0.72
C THR A 172 -18.26 3.09 -0.64
N LYS A 173 -19.40 3.41 -1.27
CA LYS A 173 -19.73 2.87 -2.59
C LYS A 173 -18.70 3.40 -3.60
N GLY A 174 -17.79 2.54 -4.05
CA GLY A 174 -16.78 2.87 -5.06
C GLY A 174 -15.63 1.88 -5.09
N ASN A 175 -15.04 1.70 -6.28
CA ASN A 175 -13.79 0.95 -6.44
C ASN A 175 -12.63 1.88 -6.04
N TRP A 176 -12.00 1.56 -4.91
CA TRP A 176 -10.85 2.31 -4.40
C TRP A 176 -9.57 1.66 -4.87
N TRP A 177 -8.72 2.48 -5.51
CA TRP A 177 -7.40 2.07 -5.95
C TRP A 177 -6.33 2.74 -5.11
N ILE A 178 -5.27 2.02 -4.79
CA ILE A 178 -4.07 2.59 -4.20
C ILE A 178 -3.12 2.94 -5.34
N LEU A 179 -2.70 4.19 -5.43
CA LEU A 179 -1.66 4.61 -6.36
C LEU A 179 -0.31 4.41 -5.70
N CYS A 180 0.50 3.48 -6.18
CA CYS A 180 1.80 3.14 -5.60
C CYS A 180 2.80 2.80 -6.70
N GLU A 181 4.02 3.30 -6.57
CA GLU A 181 5.16 3.00 -7.45
C GLU A 181 6.21 2.14 -6.72
N ASP A 182 6.15 2.03 -5.39
CA ASP A 182 7.05 1.18 -4.63
C ASP A 182 6.62 -0.30 -4.69
N PRO A 183 7.45 -1.21 -5.24
CA PRO A 183 7.09 -2.62 -5.38
C PRO A 183 6.86 -3.34 -4.06
N ILE A 184 7.58 -2.96 -3.00
CA ILE A 184 7.47 -3.59 -1.67
C ILE A 184 6.13 -3.21 -1.03
N SER A 185 5.79 -1.94 -1.03
CA SER A 185 4.48 -1.46 -0.56
C SER A 185 3.35 -2.05 -1.39
N THR A 186 3.53 -2.16 -2.71
CA THR A 186 2.58 -2.85 -3.61
C THR A 186 2.35 -4.30 -3.21
N ALA A 187 3.41 -5.07 -2.91
CA ALA A 187 3.27 -6.45 -2.45
C ALA A 187 2.48 -6.52 -1.14
N TRP A 188 2.75 -5.62 -0.19
CA TRP A 188 2.01 -5.53 1.06
C TRP A 188 0.54 -5.15 0.84
N TYR A 189 0.23 -4.16 0.01
CA TYR A 189 -1.16 -3.79 -0.29
C TYR A 189 -1.95 -4.95 -0.88
N ARG A 190 -1.34 -5.70 -1.81
CA ARG A 190 -1.94 -6.90 -2.40
C ARG A 190 -2.17 -8.01 -1.36
N CYS A 191 -1.31 -8.13 -0.35
CA CYS A 191 -1.51 -9.07 0.76
C CYS A 191 -2.74 -8.76 1.62
N PHE A 192 -3.21 -7.50 1.64
CA PHE A 192 -4.47 -7.08 2.25
C PHE A 192 -5.66 -7.08 1.28
N GLY A 193 -5.47 -7.58 0.05
CA GLY A 193 -6.53 -7.64 -0.95
C GLY A 193 -6.89 -6.28 -1.55
N PHE A 194 -6.04 -5.26 -1.40
CA PHE A 194 -6.26 -3.96 -2.02
C PHE A 194 -5.92 -3.98 -3.51
N GLN A 195 -6.69 -3.19 -4.26
CA GLN A 195 -6.39 -2.90 -5.66
C GLN A 195 -5.31 -1.82 -5.72
N VAL A 196 -4.27 -2.04 -6.52
CA VAL A 196 -3.11 -1.14 -6.65
C VAL A 196 -2.85 -0.88 -8.13
N MET A 197 -2.58 0.38 -8.46
CA MET A 197 -2.17 0.82 -9.80
C MET A 197 -0.96 1.74 -9.71
N SER A 198 -0.15 1.75 -10.77
CA SER A 198 0.85 2.78 -11.02
C SER A 198 0.21 4.06 -11.56
N VAL A 199 0.97 5.15 -11.53
CA VAL A 199 0.66 6.44 -12.14
C VAL A 199 0.43 6.27 -13.64
N LEU A 200 1.22 5.42 -14.30
CA LEU A 200 1.10 5.20 -15.73
C LEU A 200 -0.18 4.44 -16.10
N GLU A 201 -0.49 3.36 -15.38
CA GLU A 201 -1.75 2.63 -15.55
C GLU A 201 -2.96 3.53 -15.29
N THR A 202 -2.85 4.40 -14.29
CA THR A 202 -3.92 5.36 -13.96
C THR A 202 -4.09 6.40 -15.06
N GLU A 203 -3.00 6.96 -15.59
CA GLU A 203 -3.06 7.87 -16.72
C GLU A 203 -3.70 7.21 -17.95
N ALA A 204 -3.34 5.96 -18.24
CA ALA A 204 -3.95 5.20 -19.33
C ALA A 204 -5.46 5.00 -19.11
N TYR A 205 -5.87 4.63 -17.91
CA TYR A 205 -7.28 4.50 -17.53
C TYR A 205 -8.05 5.81 -17.71
N LEU A 206 -7.50 6.93 -17.23
CA LEU A 206 -8.14 8.24 -17.31
C LEU A 206 -8.27 8.76 -18.76
N ARG A 207 -7.39 8.31 -19.67
CA ARG A 207 -7.47 8.63 -21.10
C ARG A 207 -8.47 7.76 -21.86
N ASN A 208 -8.42 6.45 -21.63
CA ASN A 208 -9.09 5.47 -22.49
C ASN A 208 -10.44 5.01 -21.93
N GLY A 209 -10.75 5.26 -20.65
CA GLY A 209 -12.01 4.84 -20.03
C GLY A 209 -12.08 3.36 -19.65
N ASP A 210 -11.12 2.53 -20.09
CA ASP A 210 -11.02 1.12 -19.75
C ASP A 210 -9.64 0.77 -19.18
N CYS A 211 -9.63 0.01 -18.08
CA CYS A 211 -8.45 -0.70 -17.61
C CYS A 211 -8.47 -2.08 -18.23
N SER A 212 -8.02 -2.22 -19.48
CA SER A 212 -7.90 -3.53 -20.16
C SER A 212 -6.66 -4.31 -19.68
N LEU A 213 -6.36 -4.25 -18.38
CA LEU A 213 -5.47 -5.19 -17.74
C LEU A 213 -6.38 -6.16 -17.01
N GLU A 214 -6.59 -7.33 -17.62
CA GLU A 214 -7.21 -8.44 -16.92
C GLU A 214 -6.47 -8.61 -15.58
N MET A 215 -7.21 -8.33 -14.51
CA MET A 215 -6.85 -8.81 -13.18
C MET A 215 -6.47 -10.28 -13.34
N PRO A 216 -5.41 -10.80 -12.68
CA PRO A 216 -5.43 -12.22 -12.35
C PRO A 216 -6.75 -12.41 -11.62
N SER A 217 -7.66 -13.13 -12.28
CA SER A 217 -8.99 -13.43 -11.76
C SER A 217 -8.83 -13.75 -10.30
N GLN A 218 -9.63 -13.11 -9.44
CA GLN A 218 -9.88 -13.66 -8.12
C GLN A 218 -10.20 -15.14 -8.37
N THR A 219 -9.23 -16.03 -8.14
CA THR A 219 -9.54 -17.44 -7.93
C THR A 219 -10.61 -17.39 -6.89
N SER A 220 -11.82 -17.79 -7.31
CA SER A 220 -13.02 -17.78 -6.50
C SER A 220 -12.64 -18.23 -5.09
N VAL A 221 -12.48 -17.27 -4.19
CA VAL A 221 -12.34 -17.58 -2.78
C VAL A 221 -13.74 -18.04 -2.44
N GLN A 222 -13.92 -19.35 -2.46
CA GLN A 222 -15.11 -19.97 -1.92
C GLN A 222 -15.24 -19.40 -0.52
N HIS A 223 -16.27 -18.59 -0.31
CA HIS A 223 -16.80 -18.35 1.02
C HIS A 223 -17.18 -19.74 1.54
N GLN A 224 -16.25 -20.41 2.22
CA GLN A 224 -16.59 -21.61 2.96
C GLN A 224 -17.56 -21.15 4.05
N SER A 225 -18.84 -21.38 3.80
CA SER A 225 -19.88 -21.29 4.80
C SER A 225 -19.55 -22.31 5.88
N PHE A 226 -19.14 -21.84 7.04
CA PHE A 226 -18.86 -22.67 8.23
C PHE A 226 -20.11 -23.33 8.84
N LYS A 227 -21.21 -23.46 8.07
CA LYS A 227 -22.46 -24.07 8.56
C LYS A 227 -22.34 -25.59 8.77
N ASP A 228 -21.39 -26.25 8.10
CA ASP A 228 -21.25 -27.72 8.14
C ASP A 228 -19.94 -28.20 8.78
N VAL A 229 -19.24 -27.34 9.53
CA VAL A 229 -18.11 -27.82 10.36
C VAL A 229 -18.68 -28.64 11.51
N THR A 230 -18.65 -29.96 11.33
CA THR A 230 -18.97 -30.91 12.40
C THR A 230 -17.79 -30.88 13.37
N TYR A 231 -17.99 -30.28 14.54
CA TYR A 231 -17.01 -30.34 15.62
C TYR A 231 -16.90 -31.79 16.09
N GLU A 232 -15.70 -32.36 16.07
CA GLU A 232 -15.41 -33.59 16.80
C GLU A 232 -15.72 -33.37 18.29
N SER A 233 -16.32 -34.37 18.92
CA SER A 233 -16.63 -34.36 20.34
C SER A 233 -15.34 -34.12 21.11
N ARG A 234 -15.27 -33.01 21.88
CA ARG A 234 -14.17 -32.79 22.81
C ARG A 234 -14.05 -34.03 23.70
N GLY A 235 -12.93 -34.74 23.58
CA GLY A 235 -12.57 -35.79 24.51
C GLY A 235 -12.71 -35.24 25.93
N ARG A 236 -13.34 -36.02 26.82
CA ARG A 236 -13.45 -35.70 28.25
C ARG A 236 -12.03 -35.62 28.81
N GLY A 237 -11.45 -34.43 28.78
CA GLY A 237 -10.20 -34.13 29.46
C GLY A 237 -10.45 -34.25 30.95
N GLU A 238 -9.89 -35.30 31.55
CA GLU A 238 -9.81 -35.43 32.99
C GLU A 238 -9.05 -34.21 33.54
N LEU A 239 -9.68 -33.52 34.49
CA LEU A 239 -9.08 -32.44 35.25
C LEU A 239 -7.87 -33.01 35.97
N TRP A 240 -6.68 -32.45 35.72
CA TRP A 240 -5.48 -32.74 36.49
C TRP A 240 -5.77 -32.39 37.95
N THR A 241 -5.91 -33.41 38.80
CA THR A 241 -5.87 -33.27 40.25
C THR A 241 -4.56 -33.80 40.79
N SER A 242 -3.95 -32.97 41.64
CA SER A 242 -2.77 -33.15 42.51
C SER A 242 -1.48 -32.57 41.96
#